data_AF-A0A7X7I7P4-F1
#
_entry.id   AF-A0A7X7I7P4-F1
#
_cell.length_a   1.000
_cell.length_b   1.000
_cell.length_c   1.000
_cell.angle_alpha   90.00
_cell.angle_beta   90.00
_cell.angle_gamma   90.00
#
_symmetry.space_group_name_H-M   'P 1'
#
loop_
_entity.id
_entity.type
_entity.pdbx_description
1 polymer ?
#
loop_
_entity_poly.entity_id
_entity_poly.type
_entity_poly.pdbx_seq_one_letter_code
_entity_poly.pdbx_strand_id
1 'polypeptide(L)'
;MSNITGNKLYGVSISGVAEYCNGGTGAQLSSCFNVIGKDPFAGVQLTGVANYATAITGTQLSGVLNVAGRMNHGAQITGVANVNGKTELSGTQISGVVNLQAGDLNGAQISGVINTAKSVNGVQIGTINVAKKVKGVQIGVINVSDENDGLTIGL
;
A
#
# COMPACT_ATOMS: atom_id res chain seq x y z
N MET A 1 10.61 -24.01 -1.55
CA MET A 1 9.31 -24.59 -1.94
C MET A 1 8.28 -23.46 -1.96
N SER A 2 7.43 -23.40 -2.98
CA SER A 2 6.37 -22.39 -3.12
C SER A 2 5.00 -23.05 -2.90
N ASN A 3 4.06 -22.35 -2.27
CA ASN A 3 2.68 -22.83 -2.11
C ASN A 3 1.78 -22.12 -3.13
N ILE A 4 1.12 -22.88 -3.98
CA ILE A 4 0.17 -22.36 -4.97
C ILE A 4 -1.16 -23.06 -4.72
N THR A 5 -2.12 -22.33 -4.16
CA THR A 5 -3.48 -22.83 -3.97
C THR A 5 -4.42 -22.07 -4.90
N GLY A 6 -5.09 -22.77 -5.82
CA GLY A 6 -6.15 -22.18 -6.65
C GLY A 6 -7.43 -21.82 -5.88
N ASN A 7 -7.44 -22.01 -4.56
CA ASN A 7 -8.58 -21.76 -3.68
C ASN A 7 -8.30 -20.58 -2.76
N LYS A 8 -9.29 -20.27 -1.92
CA LYS A 8 -9.15 -19.28 -0.85
C LYS A 8 -8.29 -19.84 0.29
N LEU A 9 -7.43 -18.99 0.84
CA LEU A 9 -6.66 -19.28 2.05
C LEU A 9 -7.52 -18.97 3.28
N TYR A 10 -7.58 -19.91 4.22
CA TYR A 10 -8.16 -19.71 5.55
C TYR A 10 -7.14 -20.15 6.59
N GLY A 11 -6.58 -19.19 7.34
CA GLY A 11 -5.54 -19.47 8.34
C GLY A 11 -4.14 -19.00 7.92
N VAL A 12 -3.11 -19.79 8.24
CA VAL A 12 -1.71 -19.39 8.02
C VAL A 12 -1.09 -20.26 6.92
N SER A 13 -0.43 -19.61 5.95
CA SER A 13 0.42 -20.27 4.96
C SER A 13 1.86 -19.76 5.10
N ILE A 14 2.80 -20.70 5.02
CA ILE A 14 4.24 -20.43 5.09
C ILE A 14 4.92 -21.13 3.92
N SER A 15 5.70 -20.40 3.15
CA SER A 15 6.44 -20.93 2.01
C SER A 15 7.87 -20.43 1.98
N GLY A 16 8.77 -21.26 1.46
CA GLY A 16 10.19 -20.93 1.38
C GLY A 16 10.53 -19.90 0.29
N VAL A 17 9.68 -19.66 -0.71
CA VAL A 17 9.95 -18.69 -1.79
C VAL A 17 8.74 -17.81 -2.08
N ALA A 18 7.61 -18.42 -2.44
CA ALA A 18 6.43 -17.68 -2.84
C ALA A 18 5.12 -18.34 -2.43
N GLU A 19 4.08 -17.53 -2.28
CA GLU A 19 2.70 -17.93 -2.03
C GLU A 19 1.75 -17.36 -3.08
N TYR A 20 0.80 -18.18 -3.52
CA TYR A 20 -0.32 -17.75 -4.35
C TYR A 20 -1.64 -18.31 -3.81
N CYS A 21 -2.62 -17.43 -3.61
CA CYS A 21 -4.02 -17.83 -3.38
C CYS A 21 -4.98 -16.91 -4.15
N ASN A 22 -6.24 -17.33 -4.31
CA ASN A 22 -7.22 -16.47 -4.97
C ASN A 22 -7.76 -15.37 -4.06
N GLY A 23 -7.78 -15.57 -2.74
CA GLY A 23 -8.27 -14.63 -1.73
C GLY A 23 -8.50 -15.36 -0.40
N GLY A 24 -9.32 -14.80 0.49
CA GLY A 24 -9.67 -15.44 1.77
C GLY A 24 -9.25 -14.64 2.99
N THR A 25 -9.03 -15.31 4.12
CA THR A 25 -8.72 -14.66 5.41
C THR A 25 -7.56 -15.36 6.09
N GLY A 26 -6.48 -14.63 6.40
CA GLY A 26 -5.32 -15.30 6.99
C GLY A 26 -4.01 -14.52 6.99
N ALA A 27 -2.91 -15.26 7.12
CA ALA A 27 -1.55 -14.76 7.02
C ALA A 27 -0.77 -15.53 5.94
N GLN A 28 -0.09 -14.79 5.06
CA GLN A 28 0.85 -15.32 4.08
C GLN A 28 2.27 -14.92 4.48
N LEU A 29 3.16 -15.90 4.61
CA LEU A 29 4.56 -15.66 4.97
C LEU A 29 5.47 -16.36 3.95
N SER A 30 6.30 -15.59 3.25
CA SER A 30 7.32 -16.17 2.38
C SER A 30 8.60 -15.35 2.33
N SER A 31 9.68 -15.93 1.80
CA SER A 31 10.93 -15.18 1.68
C SER A 31 10.87 -14.10 0.60
N CYS A 32 10.12 -14.30 -0.48
CA CYS A 32 10.16 -13.40 -1.63
C CYS A 32 8.79 -12.84 -1.99
N PHE A 33 7.79 -13.67 -2.29
CA PHE A 33 6.58 -13.19 -2.96
C PHE A 33 5.29 -13.74 -2.37
N ASN A 34 4.32 -12.87 -2.07
CA ASN A 34 2.95 -13.28 -1.76
C ASN A 34 2.00 -12.63 -2.77
N VAL A 35 1.09 -13.44 -3.34
CA VAL A 35 0.19 -13.00 -4.40
C VAL A 35 -1.26 -13.41 -4.08
N ILE A 36 -2.16 -12.44 -4.07
CA ILE A 36 -3.62 -12.65 -4.04
C ILE A 36 -4.22 -12.26 -5.40
N GLY A 37 -4.70 -13.26 -6.13
CA GLY A 37 -4.94 -13.12 -7.56
C GLY A 37 -6.31 -12.59 -7.98
N LYS A 38 -7.39 -12.81 -7.22
CA LYS A 38 -8.76 -12.62 -7.75
C LYS A 38 -9.72 -11.97 -6.78
N ASP A 39 -9.93 -12.63 -5.66
CA ASP A 39 -10.88 -12.28 -4.62
C ASP A 39 -10.23 -11.38 -3.56
N PRO A 40 -11.03 -10.63 -2.78
CA PRO A 40 -10.54 -9.91 -1.62
C PRO A 40 -9.84 -10.85 -0.62
N PHE A 41 -8.80 -10.33 0.02
CA PHE A 41 -8.13 -10.98 1.12
C PHE A 41 -8.17 -10.13 2.38
N ALA A 42 -8.47 -10.75 3.52
CA ALA A 42 -8.43 -10.09 4.82
C ALA A 42 -7.28 -10.66 5.66
N GLY A 43 -6.31 -9.84 6.04
CA GLY A 43 -5.24 -10.25 6.93
C GLY A 43 -3.86 -9.73 6.54
N VAL A 44 -2.83 -10.57 6.68
CA VAL A 44 -1.42 -10.13 6.62
C VAL A 44 -0.67 -10.82 5.49
N GLN A 45 0.11 -10.05 4.73
CA GLN A 45 1.16 -10.57 3.84
C GLN A 45 2.52 -10.08 4.34
N LEU A 46 3.43 -11.01 4.60
CA LEU A 46 4.80 -10.72 5.03
C LEU A 46 5.80 -11.40 4.09
N THR A 47 6.66 -10.59 3.47
CA THR A 47 7.68 -11.06 2.53
C THR A 47 9.01 -10.31 2.65
N GLY A 48 10.08 -10.91 2.12
CA GLY A 48 11.36 -10.23 1.97
C GLY A 48 11.42 -9.33 0.73
N VAL A 49 10.65 -9.60 -0.33
CA VAL A 49 10.73 -8.83 -1.59
C VAL A 49 9.44 -8.10 -1.90
N ALA A 50 8.36 -8.79 -2.27
CA ALA A 50 7.16 -8.12 -2.72
C ALA A 50 5.84 -8.83 -2.37
N ASN A 51 4.83 -8.01 -2.08
CA ASN A 51 3.44 -8.45 -1.97
C ASN A 51 2.61 -7.89 -3.12
N TYR A 52 1.68 -8.69 -3.63
CA TYR A 52 0.64 -8.26 -4.56
C TYR A 52 -0.72 -8.73 -4.06
N ALA A 53 -1.71 -7.85 -4.11
CA ALA A 53 -3.11 -8.21 -3.89
C ALA A 53 -4.04 -7.51 -4.87
N THR A 54 -5.04 -8.23 -5.36
CA THR A 54 -6.11 -7.60 -6.15
C THR A 54 -6.95 -6.66 -5.27
N ALA A 55 -7.30 -7.08 -4.06
CA ALA A 55 -7.91 -6.26 -3.03
C ALA A 55 -7.49 -6.81 -1.67
N ILE A 56 -7.20 -5.93 -0.70
CA ILE A 56 -6.76 -6.36 0.63
C ILE A 56 -7.33 -5.48 1.73
N THR A 57 -7.79 -6.12 2.79
CA THR A 57 -8.12 -5.50 4.07
C THR A 57 -7.13 -6.02 5.12
N GLY A 58 -6.13 -5.23 5.48
CA GLY A 58 -5.13 -5.61 6.48
C GLY A 58 -3.74 -5.05 6.16
N THR A 59 -2.70 -5.85 6.36
CA THR A 59 -1.31 -5.36 6.34
C THR A 59 -0.47 -6.06 5.29
N GLN A 60 0.21 -5.29 4.44
CA GLN A 60 1.29 -5.78 3.58
C GLN A 60 2.63 -5.27 4.13
N LEU A 61 3.53 -6.18 4.47
CA LEU A 61 4.91 -5.89 4.86
C LEU A 61 5.86 -6.58 3.87
N SER A 62 6.72 -5.81 3.22
CA SER A 62 7.74 -6.32 2.29
C SER A 62 9.07 -5.58 2.43
N GLY A 63 10.16 -6.16 1.92
CA GLY A 63 11.44 -5.44 1.86
C GLY A 63 11.49 -4.41 0.72
N VAL A 64 10.78 -4.62 -0.38
CA VAL A 64 10.92 -3.78 -1.58
C VAL A 64 9.60 -3.18 -2.05
N LEU A 65 8.57 -3.99 -2.29
CA LEU A 65 7.38 -3.53 -3.01
C LEU A 65 6.07 -4.11 -2.45
N ASN A 66 5.08 -3.26 -2.20
CA ASN A 66 3.70 -3.71 -2.05
C ASN A 66 2.83 -3.14 -3.17
N VAL A 67 1.96 -3.98 -3.74
CA VAL A 67 1.01 -3.58 -4.78
C VAL A 67 -0.42 -3.97 -4.40
N ALA A 68 -1.36 -3.04 -4.54
CA ALA A 68 -2.79 -3.33 -4.44
C ALA A 68 -3.57 -2.82 -5.66
N GLY A 69 -4.27 -3.72 -6.36
CA GLY A 69 -4.96 -3.39 -7.62
C GLY A 69 -6.28 -2.62 -7.44
N ARG A 70 -7.00 -2.88 -6.35
CA ARG A 70 -8.33 -2.31 -6.03
C ARG A 70 -8.36 -1.86 -4.57
N MET A 71 -9.59 -1.59 -4.08
CA MET A 71 -9.88 -1.08 -2.74
C MET A 71 -8.99 -1.74 -1.70
N ASN A 72 -8.26 -0.91 -0.98
CA ASN A 72 -7.31 -1.32 0.03
C ASN A 72 -7.70 -0.64 1.34
N HIS A 73 -7.83 -1.43 2.40
CA HIS A 73 -8.11 -0.92 3.74
C HIS A 73 -7.07 -1.45 4.71
N GLY A 74 -6.21 -0.57 5.24
CA GLY A 74 -5.16 -0.97 6.19
C GLY A 74 -3.80 -0.38 5.88
N ALA A 75 -2.73 -1.15 6.11
CA ALA A 75 -1.36 -0.65 6.12
C ALA A 75 -0.46 -1.32 5.08
N GLN A 76 0.29 -0.54 4.32
CA GLN A 76 1.36 -1.03 3.45
C GLN A 76 2.70 -0.45 3.92
N ILE A 77 3.62 -1.32 4.31
CA ILE A 77 4.94 -0.94 4.83
C ILE A 77 6.00 -1.64 3.99
N THR A 78 6.97 -0.88 3.47
CA THR A 78 8.01 -1.43 2.62
C THR A 78 9.30 -0.61 2.61
N GLY A 79 10.40 -1.18 2.13
CA GLY A 79 11.67 -0.48 2.00
C GLY A 79 11.71 0.48 0.82
N VAL A 80 11.03 0.19 -0.30
CA VAL A 80 11.17 1.01 -1.53
C VAL A 80 9.86 1.67 -1.94
N ALA A 81 8.85 0.90 -2.35
CA ALA A 81 7.65 1.50 -2.94
C ALA A 81 6.32 0.79 -2.62
N ASN A 82 5.29 1.57 -2.30
CA ASN A 82 3.90 1.10 -2.29
C ASN A 82 3.18 1.65 -3.53
N VAL A 83 2.45 0.79 -4.27
CA VAL A 83 1.75 1.17 -5.50
C VAL A 83 0.32 0.66 -5.50
N ASN A 84 -0.64 1.56 -5.60
CA ASN A 84 -2.06 1.24 -5.60
C ASN A 84 -2.78 1.76 -6.85
N GLY A 85 -3.81 1.03 -7.25
CA GLY A 85 -4.68 1.37 -8.38
C GLY A 85 -5.53 2.63 -8.16
N LYS A 86 -6.48 2.85 -9.07
CA LYS A 86 -7.33 4.06 -9.09
C LYS A 86 -8.46 4.07 -8.05
N THR A 87 -8.64 2.99 -7.32
CA THR A 87 -9.64 2.86 -6.26
C THR A 87 -9.17 3.55 -4.99
N GLU A 88 -10.10 3.89 -4.10
CA GLU A 88 -9.79 4.45 -2.80
C GLU A 88 -8.90 3.51 -1.96
N LEU A 89 -7.91 4.10 -1.29
CA LEU A 89 -7.19 3.52 -0.16
C LEU A 89 -7.64 4.21 1.11
N SER A 90 -8.06 3.43 2.11
CA SER A 90 -8.30 3.92 3.47
C SER A 90 -7.28 3.29 4.42
N GLY A 91 -6.33 4.09 4.92
CA GLY A 91 -5.27 3.62 5.82
C GLY A 91 -3.92 4.28 5.59
N THR A 92 -2.84 3.52 5.69
CA THR A 92 -1.47 4.08 5.76
C THR A 92 -0.51 3.42 4.77
N GLN A 93 0.26 4.23 4.04
CA GLN A 93 1.40 3.76 3.26
C GLN A 93 2.69 4.32 3.86
N ILE A 94 3.66 3.44 4.11
CA ILE A 94 5.00 3.79 4.57
C ILE A 94 6.01 3.13 3.63
N SER A 95 6.88 3.94 3.04
CA SER A 95 7.96 3.45 2.19
C SER A 95 9.25 4.23 2.41
N GLY A 96 10.40 3.65 2.04
CA GLY A 96 11.65 4.41 2.05
C GLY A 96 11.72 5.44 0.91
N VAL A 97 11.07 5.20 -0.23
CA VAL A 97 11.23 6.04 -1.42
C VAL A 97 9.91 6.60 -1.93
N VAL A 98 8.97 5.75 -2.35
CA VAL A 98 7.76 6.20 -3.07
C VAL A 98 6.47 5.56 -2.55
N ASN A 99 5.46 6.39 -2.26
CA ASN A 99 4.08 5.94 -2.17
C ASN A 99 3.27 6.49 -3.33
N LEU A 100 2.64 5.60 -4.12
CA LEU A 100 1.80 5.95 -5.25
C LEU A 100 0.39 5.41 -5.02
N GLN A 101 -0.58 6.33 -4.95
CA GLN A 101 -2.00 6.04 -4.86
C GLN A 101 -2.70 6.68 -6.08
N ALA A 102 -3.02 5.91 -7.12
CA ALA A 102 -3.61 6.50 -8.32
C ALA A 102 -5.07 6.98 -8.12
N GLY A 103 -5.72 6.54 -7.04
CA GLY A 103 -7.04 6.97 -6.60
C GLY A 103 -6.99 7.96 -5.44
N ASP A 104 -8.08 8.00 -4.69
CA ASP A 104 -8.19 8.81 -3.49
C ASP A 104 -7.55 8.10 -2.27
N LEU A 105 -6.98 8.88 -1.36
CA LEU A 105 -6.39 8.43 -0.10
C LEU A 105 -7.20 9.00 1.06
N ASN A 106 -7.64 8.15 1.97
CA ASN A 106 -8.17 8.53 3.28
C ASN A 106 -7.24 7.96 4.37
N GLY A 107 -6.34 8.79 4.90
CA GLY A 107 -5.34 8.38 5.89
C GLY A 107 -3.99 9.02 5.66
N ALA A 108 -2.90 8.23 5.69
CA ALA A 108 -1.54 8.77 5.69
C ALA A 108 -0.60 8.15 4.65
N GLN A 109 0.23 8.97 4.02
CA GLN A 109 1.35 8.55 3.17
C GLN A 109 2.66 9.11 3.72
N ILE A 110 3.60 8.24 4.05
CA ILE A 110 4.92 8.59 4.58
C ILE A 110 5.99 7.97 3.70
N SER A 111 6.81 8.79 3.05
CA SER A 111 7.93 8.32 2.23
C SER A 111 9.16 9.20 2.41
N GLY A 112 10.33 8.64 2.11
CA GLY A 112 11.56 9.42 2.11
C GLY A 112 11.63 10.42 0.95
N VAL A 113 10.96 10.16 -0.19
CA VAL A 113 11.13 10.99 -1.38
C VAL A 113 9.80 11.48 -1.95
N ILE A 114 8.92 10.59 -2.42
CA ILE A 114 7.71 10.98 -3.18
C ILE A 114 6.45 10.33 -2.60
N ASN A 115 5.48 11.16 -2.24
CA ASN A 115 4.10 10.73 -2.07
C ASN A 115 3.24 11.30 -3.21
N THR A 116 2.43 10.45 -3.84
CA THR A 116 1.43 10.91 -4.79
C THR A 116 0.07 10.25 -4.54
N ALA A 117 -0.98 11.06 -4.63
CA ALA A 117 -2.38 10.64 -4.58
C ALA A 117 -3.22 11.45 -5.58
N LYS A 118 -4.41 10.99 -5.98
CA LYS A 118 -5.34 11.85 -6.71
C LYS A 118 -5.95 12.90 -5.77
N SER A 119 -6.52 12.44 -4.67
CA SER A 119 -7.05 13.29 -3.59
C SER A 119 -6.58 12.73 -2.26
N VAL A 120 -6.34 13.59 -1.28
CA VAL A 120 -5.91 13.22 0.07
C VAL A 120 -6.90 13.78 1.07
N ASN A 121 -7.46 12.91 1.89
CA ASN A 121 -8.08 13.25 3.16
C ASN A 121 -7.20 12.69 4.27
N GLY A 122 -6.36 13.53 4.88
CA GLY A 122 -5.39 13.13 5.89
C GLY A 122 -4.00 13.72 5.67
N VAL A 123 -2.94 12.92 5.78
CA VAL A 123 -1.56 13.42 5.92
C VAL A 123 -0.62 12.87 4.85
N GLN A 124 0.21 13.73 4.25
CA GLN A 124 1.37 13.33 3.45
C GLN A 124 2.65 13.87 4.08
N ILE A 125 3.65 13.01 4.25
CA ILE A 125 4.98 13.35 4.78
C ILE A 125 6.05 12.78 3.84
N GLY A 126 6.87 13.62 3.25
CA GLY A 126 7.99 13.22 2.39
C GLY A 126 8.65 14.42 1.74
N THR A 127 9.75 14.22 1.00
CA THR A 127 10.41 15.37 0.33
C THR A 127 9.50 16.05 -0.68
N ILE A 128 8.72 15.27 -1.44
CA ILE A 128 7.82 15.73 -2.49
C ILE A 128 6.44 15.11 -2.23
N ASN A 129 5.43 15.95 -2.06
CA ASN A 129 4.03 15.55 -1.93
C ASN A 129 3.22 16.10 -3.09
N VAL A 130 2.49 15.24 -3.81
CA VAL A 130 1.67 15.63 -4.96
C VAL A 130 0.26 15.08 -4.80
N ALA A 131 -0.75 15.95 -4.80
CA ALA A 131 -2.15 15.55 -4.82
C ALA A 131 -3.00 16.61 -5.50
N LYS A 132 -4.03 16.25 -6.27
CA LYS A 132 -4.91 17.27 -6.88
C LYS A 132 -5.73 18.00 -5.83
N LYS A 133 -6.33 17.25 -4.90
CA LYS A 133 -7.13 17.79 -3.80
C LYS A 133 -6.55 17.34 -2.48
N VAL A 134 -6.41 18.27 -1.54
CA VAL A 134 -5.91 17.98 -0.19
C VAL A 134 -6.89 18.52 0.84
N LYS A 135 -7.30 17.65 1.76
CA LYS A 135 -8.04 17.97 2.98
C LYS A 135 -7.24 17.41 4.14
N GLY A 136 -6.39 18.22 4.75
CA GLY A 136 -5.49 17.77 5.83
C GLY A 136 -4.12 18.40 5.76
N VAL A 137 -3.04 17.62 5.90
CA VAL A 137 -1.68 18.15 6.08
C VAL A 137 -0.72 17.61 5.04
N GLN A 138 0.05 18.49 4.40
CA GLN A 138 1.23 18.11 3.61
C GLN A 138 2.49 18.66 4.29
N ILE A 139 3.47 17.79 4.56
CA ILE A 139 4.77 18.15 5.14
C ILE A 139 5.85 17.67 4.19
N GLY A 140 6.57 18.61 3.57
CA GLY A 140 7.61 18.28 2.60
C GLY A 140 8.31 19.49 2.05
N VAL A 141 9.46 19.29 1.40
CA VAL A 141 10.19 20.38 0.73
C VAL A 141 9.36 20.93 -0.42
N ILE A 142 8.75 20.04 -1.21
CA ILE A 142 7.89 20.42 -2.33
C ILE A 142 6.50 19.85 -2.09
N ASN A 143 5.49 20.72 -2.08
CA ASN A 143 4.09 20.33 -1.94
C ASN A 143 3.30 20.90 -3.11
N VAL A 144 2.66 20.03 -3.90
CA VAL A 144 1.89 20.40 -5.08
C VAL A 144 0.44 19.96 -4.89
N SER A 145 -0.48 20.92 -4.94
CA SER A 145 -1.91 20.66 -5.00
C SER A 145 -2.70 21.75 -5.75
N ASP A 146 -3.77 21.33 -6.42
CA ASP A 146 -4.65 22.22 -7.18
C ASP A 146 -5.70 22.85 -6.24
N GLU A 147 -6.27 22.04 -5.34
CA GLU A 147 -7.21 22.46 -4.31
C GLU A 147 -6.69 22.00 -2.94
N ASN A 148 -6.60 22.92 -1.98
CA ASN A 148 -6.13 22.60 -0.62
C ASN A 148 -7.01 23.26 0.43
N ASP A 149 -7.65 22.42 1.24
CA ASP A 149 -8.48 22.74 2.39
C ASP A 149 -7.78 22.18 3.64
N GLY A 150 -6.58 22.70 3.90
CA GLY A 150 -5.62 22.08 4.80
C GLY A 150 -4.39 22.94 5.08
N LEU A 151 -3.43 22.35 5.79
CA LEU A 151 -2.16 22.97 6.13
C LEU A 151 -1.04 22.38 5.27
N THR A 152 -0.31 23.25 4.59
CA THR A 152 0.92 22.86 3.89
C THR A 152 2.11 23.47 4.59
N ILE A 153 3.07 22.61 4.96
CA ILE A 153 4.34 22.98 5.56
C ILE A 153 5.45 22.53 4.61
N GLY A 154 6.16 23.50 4.06
CA GLY A 154 7.30 23.26 3.19
C GLY A 154 8.21 24.45 3.07
N LEU A 155 9.29 24.27 2.32
CA LEU A 155 10.22 25.32 1.94
C LEU A 155 9.79 25.97 0.63
#